data_AF-A0A8H7Y856-F1
#
_entry.id   AF-A0A8H7Y856-F1
#
_cell.length_a   1.000
_cell.length_b   1.000
_cell.length_c   1.000
_cell.angle_alpha   90.00
_cell.angle_beta   90.00
_cell.angle_gamma   90.00
#
_symmetry.space_group_name_H-M   'P 1'
#
loop_
_entity.id
_entity.type
_entity.pdbx_description
1 polymer ?
#
loop_
_entity_poly.entity_id
_entity_poly.type
_entity_poly.pdbx_seq_one_letter_code
_entity_poly.pdbx_strand_id
1 'polypeptide(L)'
;MNTPNTASAAQILSDRQQQNTTSPLCAIAVLPARSSPATRELEASFGPGSRVDLQHCIYREQCSDAASSYIIKSASTGSRTIVNYNNLPEMTVSEFVEIVERLAAAACCPRWFHFEGRIPAVTLKCIQYLRQSFPGDKVSVEVEKPGREGLQDLAAVADVVFYSKSWAQANGHGSLEGFLRAQSPLTPRASILCCTWGERGAACLHRGSMEYIHSPAYIDTQRPVVEYAKYPFLRVVLCVLEKEIIKHGGGQ
;
A
#
# COMPACT_ATOMS: atom_id res chain seq x y z
N MET A 1 1.57 -17.41 1.34
CA MET A 1 1.86 -16.34 2.33
C MET A 1 1.16 -15.10 1.84
N ASN A 2 0.21 -14.55 2.61
CA ASN A 2 -0.38 -13.26 2.27
C ASN A 2 0.56 -12.16 2.76
N THR A 3 0.76 -11.15 1.92
CA THR A 3 1.34 -9.87 2.35
C THR A 3 0.37 -9.22 3.35
N PRO A 4 0.86 -8.52 4.38
CA PRO A 4 0.00 -7.70 5.23
C PRO A 4 -0.76 -6.71 4.32
N ASN A 5 -2.02 -6.40 4.66
CA ASN A 5 -2.68 -5.27 3.98
C ASN A 5 -1.89 -3.98 4.29
N THR A 6 -1.99 -2.99 3.41
CA THR A 6 -1.21 -1.74 3.49
C THR A 6 -1.31 -1.07 4.86
N ALA A 7 -2.48 -1.13 5.51
CA ALA A 7 -2.70 -0.56 6.85
C ALA A 7 -1.91 -1.31 7.95
N SER A 8 -1.92 -2.64 7.95
CA SER A 8 -1.15 -3.47 8.88
C SER A 8 0.36 -3.37 8.61
N ALA A 9 0.76 -3.29 7.34
CA ALA A 9 2.15 -3.04 6.97
C ALA A 9 2.61 -1.66 7.49
N ALA A 10 1.76 -0.64 7.38
CA ALA A 10 2.06 0.71 7.82
C ALA A 10 2.13 0.84 9.36
N GLN A 11 1.29 0.13 10.11
CA GLN A 11 1.39 0.04 11.57
C GLN A 11 2.71 -0.67 11.99
N ILE A 12 3.07 -1.78 11.33
CA ILE A 12 4.34 -2.49 11.60
C ILE A 12 5.55 -1.60 11.28
N LEU A 13 5.50 -0.82 10.20
CA LEU A 13 6.54 0.15 9.85
C LEU A 13 6.63 1.27 10.89
N SER A 14 5.50 1.78 11.38
CA SER A 14 5.43 2.77 12.45
C SER A 14 5.99 2.24 13.77
N ASP A 15 5.66 0.99 14.14
CA ASP A 15 6.15 0.36 15.38
C ASP A 15 7.65 0.06 15.32
N ARG A 16 8.19 -0.21 14.13
CA ARG A 16 9.63 -0.39 13.87
C ARG A 16 10.41 0.93 13.77
N GLN A 17 9.75 2.02 13.42
CA GLN A 17 10.31 3.39 13.39
C GLN A 17 10.48 4.01 14.78
N GLN A 18 10.58 3.19 15.84
CA GLN A 18 10.76 3.58 17.24
C GLN A 18 12.00 4.45 17.54
N GLN A 19 12.72 4.94 16.55
CA GLN A 19 13.94 5.71 16.78
C GLN A 19 14.11 7.08 16.12
N ASN A 20 13.24 7.64 15.24
CA ASN A 20 13.44 9.09 14.90
C ASN A 20 12.37 9.91 14.13
N THR A 21 11.12 9.46 13.86
CA THR A 21 10.15 10.37 13.19
C THR A 21 8.73 10.31 13.78
N THR A 22 8.12 11.50 13.93
CA THR A 22 6.84 11.77 14.62
C THR A 22 5.69 12.11 13.68
N SER A 23 5.80 11.75 12.40
CA SER A 23 4.77 12.13 11.42
C SER A 23 3.55 11.21 11.51
N PRO A 24 2.33 11.76 11.59
CA PRO A 24 1.12 10.95 11.61
C PRO A 24 0.93 10.25 10.27
N LEU A 25 0.45 9.02 10.33
CA LEU A 25 0.20 8.18 9.18
C LEU A 25 -1.25 8.37 8.75
N CYS A 26 -1.50 9.06 7.65
CA CYS A 26 -2.87 9.29 7.21
C CYS A 26 -3.35 8.14 6.32
N ALA A 27 -4.50 7.56 6.65
CA ALA A 27 -5.19 6.59 5.83
C ALA A 27 -6.43 7.23 5.17
N ILE A 28 -6.50 7.12 3.85
CA ILE A 28 -7.67 7.51 3.06
C ILE A 28 -8.28 6.23 2.47
N ALA A 29 -9.45 5.87 2.97
CA ALA A 29 -10.21 4.71 2.55
C ALA A 29 -11.70 5.05 2.45
N VAL A 30 -12.44 4.28 1.65
CA VAL A 30 -13.90 4.35 1.65
C VAL A 30 -14.42 3.48 2.80
N LEU A 31 -15.21 4.10 3.68
CA LEU A 31 -15.82 3.48 4.85
C LEU A 31 -17.35 3.57 4.78
N PRO A 32 -18.08 2.65 5.45
CA PRO A 32 -19.50 2.85 5.70
C PRO A 32 -19.74 4.09 6.60
N ALA A 33 -20.99 4.40 6.89
CA ALA A 33 -21.39 5.53 7.71
C ALA A 33 -20.54 5.66 8.98
N ARG A 34 -20.22 6.90 9.37
CA ARG A 34 -19.32 7.14 10.52
C ARG A 34 -19.87 6.54 11.82
N SER A 35 -21.19 6.55 11.96
CA SER A 35 -21.91 5.99 13.11
C SER A 35 -22.11 4.46 13.03
N SER A 36 -21.76 3.82 11.90
CA SER A 36 -22.03 2.40 11.71
C SER A 36 -21.25 1.51 12.70
N PRO A 37 -21.80 0.35 13.10
CA PRO A 37 -21.07 -0.63 13.89
C PRO A 37 -19.77 -1.08 13.20
N ALA A 38 -19.79 -1.24 11.87
CA ALA A 38 -18.63 -1.69 11.10
C ALA A 38 -17.47 -0.68 11.15
N THR A 39 -17.75 0.62 11.04
CA THR A 39 -16.73 1.67 11.22
C THR A 39 -16.16 1.65 12.63
N ARG A 40 -17.00 1.53 13.66
CA ARG A 40 -16.54 1.48 15.05
C ARG A 40 -15.66 0.27 15.36
N GLU A 41 -16.02 -0.90 14.83
CA GLU A 41 -15.21 -2.12 14.96
C GLU A 41 -13.86 -1.97 14.26
N LEU A 42 -13.85 -1.33 13.09
CA LEU A 42 -12.64 -1.02 12.34
C LEU A 42 -11.73 -0.06 13.12
N GLU A 43 -12.26 1.06 13.62
CA GLU A 43 -11.50 2.01 14.43
C GLU A 43 -10.95 1.35 15.71
N ALA A 44 -11.76 0.52 16.38
CA ALA A 44 -11.32 -0.24 17.55
C ALA A 44 -10.20 -1.24 17.23
N SER A 45 -10.17 -1.82 16.02
CA SER A 45 -9.16 -2.80 15.61
C SER A 45 -7.74 -2.23 15.54
N PHE A 46 -7.61 -0.91 15.35
CA PHE A 46 -6.31 -0.22 15.38
C PHE A 46 -5.77 -0.03 16.80
N GLY A 47 -6.63 -0.11 17.82
CA GLY A 47 -6.27 0.03 19.22
C GLY A 47 -6.07 1.49 19.69
N PRO A 48 -6.05 1.72 21.02
CA PRO A 48 -6.10 3.06 21.63
C PRO A 48 -4.84 3.92 21.45
N GLY A 49 -3.80 3.41 20.79
CA GLY A 49 -2.54 4.12 20.54
C GLY A 49 -2.13 4.13 19.06
N SER A 50 -3.08 3.87 18.15
CA SER A 50 -2.76 3.86 16.73
C SER A 50 -2.29 5.23 16.26
N ARG A 51 -1.25 5.23 15.44
CA ARG A 51 -0.74 6.44 14.75
C ARG A 51 -1.42 6.65 13.39
N VAL A 52 -2.37 5.78 13.04
CA VAL A 52 -3.15 5.86 11.82
C VAL A 52 -4.28 6.87 12.00
N ASP A 53 -4.18 7.99 11.30
CA ASP A 53 -5.23 8.99 11.22
C ASP A 53 -6.26 8.60 10.15
N LEU A 54 -7.51 8.39 10.58
CA LEU A 54 -8.66 8.04 9.75
C LEU A 54 -9.58 9.23 9.46
N GLN A 55 -9.25 10.44 9.92
CA GLN A 55 -10.11 11.63 9.77
C GLN A 55 -10.43 11.96 8.31
N HIS A 56 -9.52 11.62 7.40
CA HIS A 56 -9.63 11.87 5.97
C HIS A 56 -10.26 10.72 5.17
N CYS A 57 -10.75 9.67 5.84
CA CYS A 57 -11.54 8.64 5.17
C CYS A 57 -12.83 9.20 4.57
N ILE A 58 -13.31 8.54 3.52
CA ILE A 58 -14.51 8.88 2.78
C ILE A 58 -15.66 8.04 3.33
N TYR A 59 -16.64 8.66 3.97
CA TYR A 59 -17.74 7.96 4.61
C TYR A 59 -18.97 7.91 3.69
N ARG A 60 -19.48 6.71 3.44
CA ARG A 60 -20.71 6.45 2.70
C ARG A 60 -21.86 6.35 3.71
N GLU A 61 -22.43 7.49 4.09
CA GLU A 61 -23.40 7.61 5.18
C GLU A 61 -24.69 6.78 4.98
N GLN A 62 -24.98 6.40 3.73
CA GLN A 62 -26.09 5.51 3.37
C GLN A 62 -25.77 4.00 3.51
N CYS A 63 -24.55 3.63 3.89
CA CYS A 63 -24.11 2.24 4.00
C CYS A 63 -23.76 1.89 5.46
N SER A 64 -24.27 0.77 5.97
CA SER A 64 -23.89 0.24 7.29
C SER A 64 -22.74 -0.75 7.24
N ASP A 65 -22.58 -1.43 6.12
CA ASP A 65 -21.73 -2.61 6.00
C ASP A 65 -20.37 -2.24 5.41
N ALA A 66 -19.30 -2.69 6.04
CA ALA A 66 -17.96 -2.55 5.51
C ALA A 66 -17.66 -3.59 4.42
N ALA A 67 -16.71 -3.26 3.53
CA ALA A 67 -16.09 -4.23 2.65
C ALA A 67 -15.59 -5.44 3.47
N SER A 68 -16.09 -6.63 3.17
CA SER A 68 -15.86 -7.83 3.97
C SER A 68 -15.20 -8.92 3.13
N SER A 69 -14.51 -9.83 3.80
CA SER A 69 -13.87 -10.96 3.15
C SER A 69 -13.98 -12.20 4.03
N TYR A 70 -14.48 -13.28 3.46
CA TYR A 70 -14.62 -14.56 4.14
C TYR A 70 -13.44 -15.44 3.72
N ILE A 71 -12.65 -15.85 4.71
CA ILE A 71 -11.47 -16.69 4.49
C ILE A 71 -11.81 -18.11 4.94
N ILE A 72 -11.94 -19.02 3.99
CA ILE A 72 -12.15 -20.44 4.24
C ILE A 72 -10.79 -21.12 4.18
N LYS A 73 -10.34 -21.71 5.29
CA LYS A 73 -9.05 -22.41 5.38
C LYS A 73 -9.28 -23.92 5.40
N SER A 74 -8.68 -24.64 4.46
CA SER A 74 -8.67 -26.10 4.46
C SER A 74 -7.80 -26.60 5.60
N ALA A 75 -8.37 -27.39 6.52
CA ALA A 75 -7.62 -27.99 7.61
C ALA A 75 -6.61 -29.04 7.13
N SER A 76 -6.92 -29.76 6.04
CA SER A 76 -6.08 -30.83 5.51
C SER A 76 -4.88 -30.33 4.70
N THR A 77 -5.04 -29.24 3.94
CA THR A 77 -4.00 -28.73 3.03
C THR A 77 -3.40 -27.40 3.46
N GLY A 78 -4.05 -26.69 4.40
CA GLY A 78 -3.70 -25.32 4.76
C GLY A 78 -4.04 -24.27 3.68
N SER A 79 -4.58 -24.69 2.53
CA SER A 79 -5.01 -23.80 1.45
C SER A 79 -6.16 -22.89 1.89
N ARG A 80 -6.33 -21.76 1.18
CA ARG A 80 -7.36 -20.77 1.49
C ARG A 80 -8.15 -20.38 0.28
N THR A 81 -9.44 -20.22 0.49
CA THR A 81 -10.36 -19.59 -0.44
C THR A 81 -10.83 -18.29 0.18
N ILE A 82 -10.67 -17.19 -0.54
CA ILE A 82 -11.07 -15.87 -0.08
C ILE A 82 -12.27 -15.43 -0.93
N VAL A 83 -13.41 -15.20 -0.29
CA VAL A 83 -14.61 -14.65 -0.92
C VAL A 83 -14.74 -13.19 -0.50
N ASN A 84 -14.55 -12.28 -1.45
CA ASN A 84 -14.63 -10.84 -1.21
C ASN A 84 -16.03 -10.32 -1.50
N TYR A 85 -16.56 -9.51 -0.59
CA TYR A 85 -17.84 -8.80 -0.75
C TYR A 85 -17.63 -7.32 -0.46
N ASN A 86 -17.96 -6.44 -1.40
CA ASN A 86 -17.89 -5.01 -1.19
C ASN A 86 -18.98 -4.30 -1.99
N ASN A 87 -19.93 -3.69 -1.28
CA ASN A 87 -20.99 -2.87 -1.88
C ASN A 87 -20.76 -1.37 -1.69
N LEU A 88 -19.65 -0.97 -1.08
CA LEU A 88 -19.33 0.45 -0.93
C LEU A 88 -18.98 1.04 -2.31
N PRO A 89 -19.62 2.15 -2.72
CA PRO A 89 -19.21 2.87 -3.91
C PRO A 89 -17.75 3.30 -3.78
N GLU A 90 -16.97 3.00 -4.82
CA GLU A 90 -15.54 3.29 -4.83
C GLU A 90 -15.25 4.81 -4.71
N MET A 91 -14.00 5.15 -4.38
CA MET A 91 -13.53 6.53 -4.33
C MET A 91 -13.55 7.17 -5.73
N THR A 92 -13.93 8.44 -5.79
CA THR A 92 -13.87 9.26 -7.00
C THR A 92 -12.63 10.17 -7.00
N VAL A 93 -12.28 10.70 -8.17
CA VAL A 93 -11.15 11.63 -8.31
C VAL A 93 -11.40 12.93 -7.56
N SER A 94 -12.62 13.47 -7.61
CA SER A 94 -12.98 14.72 -6.93
C SER A 94 -12.84 14.60 -5.42
N GLU A 95 -13.30 13.49 -4.83
CA GLU A 95 -13.15 13.25 -3.38
C GLU A 95 -11.68 13.20 -2.98
N PHE A 96 -10.84 12.55 -3.78
CA PHE A 96 -9.40 12.53 -3.54
C PHE A 96 -8.78 13.93 -3.60
N VAL A 97 -9.12 14.71 -4.64
CA VAL A 97 -8.63 16.08 -4.82
C VAL A 97 -8.97 16.96 -3.60
N GLU A 98 -10.22 16.94 -3.15
CA GLU A 98 -10.66 17.71 -1.98
C GLU A 98 -9.88 17.34 -0.71
N ILE A 99 -9.60 16.05 -0.50
CA ILE A 99 -8.81 15.58 0.65
C ILE A 99 -7.37 16.10 0.56
N VAL A 100 -6.76 15.97 -0.61
CA VAL A 100 -5.36 16.36 -0.84
C VAL A 100 -5.16 17.86 -0.68
N GLU A 101 -6.11 18.68 -1.12
CA GLU A 101 -6.10 20.14 -0.93
C GLU A 101 -6.22 20.51 0.54
N ARG A 102 -7.11 19.85 1.31
CA ARG A 102 -7.18 20.05 2.76
C ARG A 102 -5.89 19.66 3.46
N LEU A 103 -5.29 18.52 3.08
CA LEU A 103 -4.00 18.08 3.62
C LEU A 103 -2.88 19.07 3.28
N ALA A 104 -2.88 19.63 2.08
CA ALA A 104 -1.89 20.62 1.66
C ALA A 104 -2.03 21.95 2.45
N ALA A 105 -3.25 22.35 2.81
CA ALA A 105 -3.48 23.52 3.66
C ALA A 105 -2.98 23.32 5.10
N ALA A 106 -2.98 22.08 5.59
CA ALA A 106 -2.60 21.74 6.97
C ALA A 106 -1.09 21.49 7.17
N ALA A 107 -0.35 21.13 6.13
CA ALA A 107 1.04 20.70 6.24
C ALA A 107 1.96 21.33 5.17
N CYS A 108 3.07 21.93 5.61
CA CYS A 108 4.09 22.52 4.74
C CYS A 108 5.28 21.56 4.54
N CYS A 109 5.13 20.47 3.78
CA CYS A 109 6.25 19.61 3.36
C CYS A 109 5.84 18.76 2.15
N PRO A 110 6.79 18.29 1.32
CA PRO A 110 6.51 17.25 0.35
C PRO A 110 6.05 15.99 1.09
N ARG A 111 4.99 15.38 0.58
CA ARG A 111 4.28 14.26 1.17
C ARG A 111 4.58 13.01 0.38
N TRP A 112 4.34 11.85 0.97
CA TRP A 112 4.44 10.58 0.27
C TRP A 112 3.08 9.90 0.22
N PHE A 113 2.50 9.80 -0.97
CA PHE A 113 1.28 9.05 -1.24
C PHE A 113 1.58 7.63 -1.71
N HIS A 114 0.96 6.65 -1.08
CA HIS A 114 1.02 5.26 -1.51
C HIS A 114 -0.37 4.80 -1.95
N PHE A 115 -0.49 4.23 -3.14
CA PHE A 115 -1.76 3.75 -3.69
C PHE A 115 -1.76 2.23 -3.89
N GLU A 116 -2.82 1.58 -3.40
CA GLU A 116 -3.21 0.25 -3.89
C GLU A 116 -3.69 0.38 -5.35
N GLY A 117 -3.18 -0.46 -6.25
CA GLY A 117 -3.63 -0.54 -7.65
C GLY A 117 -5.03 -1.15 -7.82
N ARG A 118 -6.00 -0.75 -6.99
CA ARG A 118 -7.38 -1.29 -6.98
C ARG A 118 -8.20 -0.86 -8.17
N ILE A 119 -8.17 0.44 -8.46
CA ILE A 119 -8.99 1.10 -9.49
C ILE A 119 -8.06 1.94 -10.38
N PRO A 120 -7.30 1.32 -11.29
CA PRO A 120 -6.21 2.00 -11.96
C PRO A 120 -6.63 3.27 -12.70
N ALA A 121 -7.82 3.28 -13.32
CA ALA A 121 -8.35 4.46 -14.00
C ALA A 121 -8.55 5.68 -13.07
N VAL A 122 -9.00 5.46 -11.82
CA VAL A 122 -9.15 6.53 -10.82
C VAL A 122 -7.79 6.91 -10.25
N THR A 123 -7.01 5.91 -9.82
CA THR A 123 -5.68 6.11 -9.23
C THR A 123 -4.76 6.88 -10.17
N LEU A 124 -4.77 6.59 -11.47
CA LEU A 124 -3.95 7.28 -12.46
C LEU A 124 -4.27 8.78 -12.52
N LYS A 125 -5.57 9.13 -12.50
CA LYS A 125 -6.02 10.54 -12.48
C LYS A 125 -5.62 11.23 -11.18
N CYS A 126 -5.70 10.53 -10.04
CA CYS A 126 -5.22 11.05 -8.76
C CYS A 126 -3.72 11.35 -8.78
N ILE A 127 -2.90 10.43 -9.32
CA ILE A 127 -1.46 10.65 -9.47
C ILE A 127 -1.18 11.80 -10.43
N GLN A 128 -1.88 11.89 -11.56
CA GLN A 128 -1.74 13.00 -12.51
C GLN A 128 -2.02 14.35 -11.85
N TYR A 129 -3.07 14.45 -11.03
CA TYR A 129 -3.37 15.66 -10.27
C TYR A 129 -2.25 15.99 -9.27
N LEU A 130 -1.77 15.02 -8.49
CA LEU A 130 -0.62 15.24 -7.59
C LEU A 130 0.60 15.77 -8.35
N ARG A 131 0.89 15.25 -9.54
CA ARG A 131 2.03 15.71 -10.34
C ARG A 131 1.87 17.13 -10.85
N GLN A 132 0.65 17.57 -11.12
CA GLN A 132 0.36 18.92 -11.62
C GLN A 132 0.37 19.94 -10.47
N SER A 133 -0.30 19.61 -9.37
CA SER A 133 -0.54 20.56 -8.26
C SER A 133 0.54 20.50 -7.18
N PHE A 134 1.17 19.34 -6.99
CA PHE A 134 2.12 19.07 -5.91
C PHE A 134 3.34 18.28 -6.43
N PRO A 135 4.14 18.83 -7.35
CA PRO A 135 5.24 18.12 -8.02
C PRO A 135 6.34 17.62 -7.07
N GLY A 136 6.42 18.16 -5.85
CA GLY A 136 7.34 17.70 -4.81
C GLY A 136 6.91 16.44 -4.07
N ASP A 137 5.64 16.03 -4.19
CA ASP A 137 5.12 14.85 -3.50
C ASP A 137 5.61 13.55 -4.14
N LYS A 138 6.01 12.60 -3.29
CA LYS A 138 6.38 11.24 -3.71
C LYS A 138 5.14 10.37 -3.87
N VAL A 139 5.19 9.46 -4.84
CA VAL A 139 4.14 8.47 -5.11
C VAL A 139 4.74 7.08 -5.16
N SER A 140 4.15 6.16 -4.40
CA SER A 140 4.37 4.73 -4.56
C SER A 140 3.08 4.00 -4.92
N VAL A 141 3.21 2.88 -5.63
CA VAL A 141 2.05 2.09 -6.08
C VAL A 141 2.27 0.60 -5.87
N GLU A 142 1.20 -0.12 -5.51
CA GLU A 142 1.16 -1.58 -5.51
C GLU A 142 0.55 -2.14 -6.79
N VAL A 143 1.26 -3.10 -7.38
CA VAL A 143 0.90 -3.79 -8.62
C VAL A 143 0.83 -5.30 -8.32
N GLU A 144 -0.35 -5.74 -7.88
CA GLU A 144 -0.51 -7.08 -7.32
C GLU A 144 -1.29 -8.06 -8.21
N LYS A 145 -2.43 -7.64 -8.78
CA LYS A 145 -3.40 -8.55 -9.40
C LYS A 145 -3.19 -8.69 -10.91
N PRO A 146 -2.74 -9.85 -11.42
CA PRO A 146 -2.64 -10.08 -12.85
C PRO A 146 -3.96 -9.84 -13.58
N GLY A 147 -3.89 -9.33 -14.81
CA GLY A 147 -5.06 -9.10 -15.66
C GLY A 147 -5.94 -7.91 -15.26
N ARG A 148 -5.57 -7.14 -14.22
CA ARG A 148 -6.21 -5.85 -13.94
C ARG A 148 -5.62 -4.78 -14.87
N GLU A 149 -6.44 -4.33 -15.81
CA GLU A 149 -6.11 -3.30 -16.78
C GLU A 149 -5.66 -1.98 -16.12
N GLY A 150 -4.64 -1.34 -16.68
CA GLY A 150 -4.11 -0.05 -16.22
C GLY A 150 -3.06 -0.13 -15.10
N LEU A 151 -2.75 -1.31 -14.55
CA LEU A 151 -1.72 -1.44 -13.50
C LEU A 151 -0.31 -1.07 -13.98
N GLN A 152 0.03 -1.39 -15.24
CA GLN A 152 1.32 -1.00 -15.82
C GLN A 152 1.43 0.52 -15.97
N ASP A 153 0.32 1.20 -16.29
CA ASP A 153 0.31 2.66 -16.41
C ASP A 153 0.55 3.33 -15.06
N LEU A 154 0.01 2.77 -13.96
CA LEU A 154 0.32 3.22 -12.60
C LEU A 154 1.81 3.07 -12.29
N ALA A 155 2.39 1.91 -12.63
CA ALA A 155 3.81 1.65 -12.42
C ALA A 155 4.69 2.66 -13.19
N ALA A 156 4.28 3.04 -14.40
CA ALA A 156 5.04 3.96 -15.26
C ALA A 156 5.14 5.38 -14.70
N VAL A 157 4.17 5.82 -13.89
CA VAL A 157 4.08 7.19 -13.36
C VAL A 157 4.50 7.35 -11.89
N ALA A 158 4.75 6.24 -11.19
CA ALA A 158 5.14 6.23 -9.78
C ALA A 158 6.65 6.42 -9.57
N ASP A 159 7.05 6.90 -8.39
CA ASP A 159 8.46 7.03 -7.98
C ASP A 159 8.98 5.73 -7.37
N VAL A 160 8.10 4.92 -6.75
CA VAL A 160 8.43 3.59 -6.21
C VAL A 160 7.32 2.60 -6.55
N VAL A 161 7.68 1.40 -7.03
CA VAL A 161 6.70 0.38 -7.41
C VAL A 161 6.89 -0.89 -6.59
N PHE A 162 5.80 -1.42 -6.04
CA PHE A 162 5.76 -2.68 -5.31
C PHE A 162 5.00 -3.73 -6.11
N TYR A 163 5.69 -4.77 -6.54
CA TYR A 163 5.11 -5.87 -7.30
C TYR A 163 4.89 -7.12 -6.44
N SER A 164 3.86 -7.89 -6.79
CA SER A 164 3.64 -9.22 -6.23
C SER A 164 4.30 -10.33 -7.05
N LYS A 165 4.52 -11.47 -6.41
CA LYS A 165 4.88 -12.73 -7.06
C LYS A 165 3.91 -13.11 -8.18
N SER A 166 2.60 -13.01 -7.93
CA SER A 166 1.57 -13.41 -8.90
C SER A 166 1.63 -12.54 -10.16
N TRP A 167 1.85 -11.23 -10.01
CA TRP A 167 2.07 -10.30 -11.12
C TRP A 167 3.30 -10.69 -11.94
N ALA A 168 4.43 -10.91 -11.28
CA ALA A 168 5.67 -11.28 -11.96
C ALA A 168 5.55 -12.61 -12.73
N GLN A 169 4.92 -13.62 -12.12
CA GLN A 169 4.72 -14.93 -12.75
C GLN A 169 3.77 -14.85 -13.95
N ALA A 170 2.68 -14.07 -13.86
CA ALA A 170 1.77 -13.86 -14.97
C ALA A 170 2.41 -13.14 -16.16
N ASN A 171 3.47 -12.35 -15.91
CA ASN A 171 4.30 -11.74 -16.95
C ASN A 171 5.47 -12.64 -17.40
N GLY A 172 5.45 -13.94 -17.06
CA GLY A 172 6.41 -14.92 -17.57
C GLY A 172 7.73 -14.98 -16.80
N HIS A 173 7.83 -14.39 -15.61
CA HIS A 173 9.08 -14.36 -14.85
C HIS A 173 9.13 -15.39 -13.71
N GLY A 174 10.25 -16.13 -13.63
CA GLY A 174 10.54 -17.10 -12.57
C GLY A 174 11.52 -16.63 -11.47
N SER A 175 12.09 -15.42 -11.62
CA SER A 175 13.07 -14.86 -10.69
C SER A 175 12.78 -13.39 -10.36
N LEU A 176 13.09 -13.00 -9.12
CA LEU A 176 12.98 -11.62 -8.62
C LEU A 176 13.83 -10.66 -9.45
N GLU A 177 15.13 -10.96 -9.57
CA GLU A 177 16.07 -10.10 -10.29
C GLU A 177 15.71 -9.94 -11.76
N GLY A 178 15.45 -11.05 -12.47
CA GLY A 178 15.08 -11.01 -13.88
C GLY A 178 13.81 -10.20 -14.12
N PHE A 179 12.82 -10.34 -13.24
CA PHE A 179 11.59 -9.55 -13.29
C PHE A 179 11.86 -8.05 -13.07
N LEU A 180 12.55 -7.68 -11.99
CA LEU A 180 12.80 -6.27 -11.67
C LEU A 180 13.62 -5.58 -12.77
N ARG A 181 14.61 -6.27 -13.34
CA ARG A 181 15.40 -5.75 -14.47
C ARG A 181 14.54 -5.55 -15.71
N ALA A 182 13.61 -6.46 -16.01
CA ALA A 182 12.67 -6.32 -17.12
C ALA A 182 11.66 -5.18 -16.94
N GLN A 183 11.29 -4.85 -15.70
CA GLN A 183 10.39 -3.73 -15.38
C GLN A 183 11.09 -2.36 -15.37
N SER A 184 12.41 -2.32 -15.21
CA SER A 184 13.20 -1.07 -15.22
C SER A 184 12.93 -0.16 -16.42
N PRO A 185 12.98 -0.63 -17.68
CA PRO A 185 12.68 0.24 -18.83
C PRO A 185 11.21 0.67 -18.93
N LEU A 186 10.29 -0.08 -18.31
CA LEU A 186 8.84 0.18 -18.37
C LEU A 186 8.35 1.17 -17.31
N THR A 187 9.22 1.54 -16.37
CA THR A 187 8.90 2.39 -15.23
C THR A 187 9.83 3.61 -15.18
N PRO A 188 9.79 4.49 -16.20
CA PRO A 188 10.79 5.54 -16.40
C PRO A 188 10.87 6.55 -15.25
N ARG A 189 9.81 6.72 -14.48
CA ARG A 189 9.76 7.61 -13.31
C ARG A 189 10.28 6.96 -12.02
N ALA A 190 10.21 5.65 -11.91
CA ALA A 190 10.53 4.99 -10.65
C ALA A 190 12.03 5.07 -10.36
N SER A 191 12.41 5.44 -9.14
CA SER A 191 13.79 5.29 -8.66
C SER A 191 14.02 3.90 -8.09
N ILE A 192 13.00 3.27 -7.51
CA ILE A 192 13.08 1.99 -6.83
C ILE A 192 11.94 1.07 -7.28
N LEU A 193 12.29 -0.17 -7.62
CA LEU A 193 11.34 -1.25 -7.88
C LEU A 193 11.51 -2.33 -6.82
N CYS A 194 10.40 -2.78 -6.23
CA CYS A 194 10.37 -3.79 -5.19
C CYS A 194 9.51 -4.97 -5.65
N CYS A 195 9.87 -6.19 -5.27
CA CYS A 195 9.02 -7.36 -5.47
C CYS A 195 9.15 -8.34 -4.30
N THR A 196 8.01 -8.90 -3.88
CA THR A 196 7.95 -9.93 -2.83
C THR A 196 7.66 -11.30 -3.44
N TRP A 197 8.25 -12.35 -2.87
CA TRP A 197 8.22 -13.71 -3.44
C TRP A 197 7.95 -14.82 -2.40
N GLY A 198 7.17 -14.53 -1.37
CA GLY A 198 6.81 -15.49 -0.33
C GLY A 198 8.05 -16.01 0.42
N GLU A 199 8.23 -17.33 0.49
CA GLU A 199 9.39 -17.95 1.16
C GLU A 199 10.75 -17.54 0.57
N ARG A 200 10.78 -17.07 -0.68
CA ARG A 200 12.01 -16.58 -1.33
C ARG A 200 12.35 -15.14 -0.95
N GLY A 201 11.60 -14.55 -0.01
CA GLY A 201 11.86 -13.22 0.52
C GLY A 201 11.40 -12.11 -0.42
N ALA A 202 12.14 -11.01 -0.45
CA ALA A 202 11.86 -9.85 -1.27
C ALA A 202 13.16 -9.29 -1.88
N ALA A 203 13.02 -8.55 -2.96
CA ALA A 203 14.14 -7.81 -3.54
C ALA A 203 13.73 -6.40 -3.93
N CYS A 204 14.71 -5.51 -3.99
CA CYS A 204 14.60 -4.21 -4.63
C CYS A 204 15.69 -3.99 -5.67
N LEU A 205 15.37 -3.13 -6.65
CA LEU A 205 16.28 -2.68 -7.70
C LEU A 205 16.22 -1.15 -7.73
N HIS A 206 17.36 -0.49 -7.53
CA HIS A 206 17.49 0.94 -7.78
C HIS A 206 17.71 1.17 -9.28
N ARG A 207 16.78 1.85 -9.97
CA ARG A 207 16.81 2.00 -11.43
C ARG A 207 18.02 2.78 -11.95
N GLY A 208 18.50 3.77 -11.20
CA GLY A 208 19.60 4.63 -11.65
C GLY A 208 20.96 3.93 -11.63
N SER A 209 21.25 3.17 -10.57
CA SER A 209 22.51 2.44 -10.40
C SER A 209 22.44 1.00 -10.88
N MET A 210 21.22 0.49 -11.13
CA MET A 210 20.93 -0.93 -11.38
C MET A 210 21.39 -1.87 -10.25
N GLU A 211 21.58 -1.31 -9.06
CA GLU A 211 21.90 -2.03 -7.83
C GLU A 211 20.71 -2.88 -7.40
N TYR A 212 20.96 -4.17 -7.21
CA TYR A 212 19.97 -5.15 -6.81
C TYR A 212 20.29 -5.61 -5.39
N ILE A 213 19.28 -5.54 -4.52
CA ILE A 213 19.37 -5.98 -3.14
C ILE A 213 18.30 -7.04 -2.91
N HIS A 214 18.71 -8.20 -2.40
CA HIS A 214 17.80 -9.28 -2.02
C HIS A 214 17.84 -9.47 -0.51
N SER A 215 16.67 -9.72 0.07
CA SER A 215 16.52 -10.07 1.48
C SER A 215 15.71 -11.38 1.57
N PRO A 216 16.23 -12.43 2.22
CA PRO A 216 15.50 -13.68 2.39
C PRO A 216 14.26 -13.48 3.29
N ALA A 217 13.29 -14.39 3.17
CA ALA A 217 12.15 -14.37 4.09
C ALA A 217 12.62 -14.68 5.51
N TYR A 218 12.16 -13.90 6.47
CA TYR A 218 12.33 -14.25 7.88
C TYR A 218 11.28 -15.28 8.27
N ILE A 219 11.72 -16.45 8.75
CA ILE A 219 10.84 -17.51 9.25
C ILE A 219 11.06 -17.58 10.76
N ASP A 220 10.07 -17.13 11.54
CA ASP A 220 10.04 -17.35 12.98
C ASP A 220 9.60 -18.79 13.24
N THR A 221 10.51 -19.64 13.73
CA THR A 221 10.23 -21.04 14.04
C THR A 221 9.56 -21.24 15.40
N GLN A 222 9.52 -20.19 16.24
CA GLN A 222 8.97 -20.25 17.61
C GLN A 222 7.57 -19.65 17.71
N ARG A 223 7.16 -18.85 16.72
CA ARG A 223 5.79 -18.35 16.60
C ARG A 223 5.16 -18.91 15.33
N PRO A 224 4.11 -19.75 15.41
CA PRO A 224 3.32 -20.01 14.21
C PRO A 224 2.91 -18.65 13.66
N VAL A 225 3.23 -18.38 12.39
CA VAL A 225 2.93 -17.11 11.73
C VAL A 225 1.51 -16.70 12.11
N VAL A 226 1.40 -15.66 12.96
CA VAL A 226 0.10 -15.17 13.41
C VAL A 226 -0.53 -14.53 12.20
N GLU A 227 -1.40 -15.30 11.61
CA GLU A 227 -2.28 -14.90 10.55
C GLU A 227 -3.23 -13.87 11.14
N TYR A 228 -3.01 -12.58 10.89
CA TYR A 228 -4.01 -11.57 11.15
C TYR A 228 -5.16 -11.78 10.15
N ALA A 229 -6.01 -12.75 10.45
CA ALA A 229 -7.28 -12.99 9.81
C ALA A 229 -8.36 -12.55 10.79
N LYS A 230 -8.46 -11.24 11.02
CA LYS A 230 -9.57 -10.66 11.76
C LYS A 230 -9.76 -9.20 11.31
N TYR A 231 -10.92 -8.97 10.68
CA TYR A 231 -11.55 -7.67 10.40
C TYR A 231 -11.13 -6.97 9.09
N PRO A 232 -12.02 -6.11 8.55
CA PRO A 232 -12.18 -5.89 7.12
C PRO A 232 -10.89 -5.37 6.50
N PHE A 233 -10.56 -5.85 5.31
CA PHE A 233 -9.41 -5.35 4.56
C PHE A 233 -9.60 -3.85 4.31
N LEU A 234 -9.04 -3.03 5.20
CA LEU A 234 -8.96 -1.59 4.99
C LEU A 234 -7.99 -1.38 3.83
N ARG A 235 -8.53 -0.92 2.72
CA ARG A 235 -7.81 -0.63 1.48
C ARG A 235 -7.46 0.85 1.51
N VAL A 236 -6.19 1.16 1.73
CA VAL A 236 -5.73 2.48 2.17
C VAL A 236 -4.87 3.12 1.10
N VAL A 237 -5.20 4.36 0.73
CA VAL A 237 -4.18 5.31 0.25
C VAL A 237 -3.48 5.86 1.47
N LEU A 238 -2.20 5.56 1.60
CA LEU A 238 -1.40 5.93 2.76
C LEU A 238 -0.65 7.22 2.43
N CYS A 239 -0.92 8.30 3.16
CA CYS A 239 -0.12 9.52 3.07
C CYS A 239 0.85 9.56 4.27
N VAL A 240 2.14 9.42 4.00
CA VAL A 240 3.21 9.63 4.98
C VAL A 240 3.75 11.05 4.79
N LEU A 241 3.60 11.90 5.80
CA LEU A 241 4.15 13.26 5.81
C LEU A 241 5.61 13.21 6.27
N GLU A 242 6.56 12.84 5.41
CA GLU A 242 7.95 12.71 5.86
C GLU A 242 8.61 14.10 6.04
N LYS A 243 9.10 14.40 7.24
CA LYS A 243 10.14 15.42 7.46
C LYS A 243 11.48 14.67 7.52
N GLU A 244 12.35 15.02 6.57
CA GLU A 244 13.76 14.61 6.43
C GLU A 244 14.05 13.23 5.80
N ILE A 245 14.70 13.32 4.64
CA ILE A 245 15.40 12.23 3.96
C ILE A 245 16.69 11.94 4.73
N ILE A 246 16.88 10.67 5.11
CA ILE A 246 18.16 10.11 5.56
C ILE A 246 19.24 10.45 4.53
N LYS A 247 20.10 11.43 4.84
CA LYS A 247 21.42 11.54 4.21
C LYS A 247 22.32 10.51 4.88
N HIS A 248 22.67 9.45 4.17
CA HIS A 248 23.89 8.72 4.47
C HIS A 248 25.09 9.62 4.12
N GLY A 249 25.66 10.30 5.11
CA GLY A 249 27.10 10.55 5.15
C GLY A 249 27.71 9.34 5.87
N GLY A 250 28.53 8.50 5.25
CA GLY A 250 29.76 8.90 4.59
C GLY A 250 30.81 9.01 5.68
N GLY A 251 31.47 7.88 5.99
CA GLY A 251 32.44 7.80 7.06
C GLY A 251 33.66 8.67 6.83
N GLN A 252 34.22 9.16 7.94
CA GLN A 252 35.65 9.12 8.25
C GLN A 252 35.79 8.64 9.69
#